data_AF-A0AB38Q188-F1
#
_entry.id   AF-A0AB38Q188-F1
#
_cell.length_a   1.000
_cell.length_b   1.000
_cell.length_c   1.000
_cell.angle_alpha   90.00
_cell.angle_beta   90.00
_cell.angle_gamma   90.00
#
_symmetry.space_group_name_H-M   'P 1'
#
loop_
_entity.id
_entity.type
_entity.pdbx_description
1 polymer ?
#
loop_
_entity_poly.entity_id
_entity_poly.type
_entity_poly.pdbx_seq_one_letter_code
_entity_poly.pdbx_strand_id
1 'polypeptide(L)'
;MLFLINFLNAQNITRTSEYSHNWVKRINRKTIDMHGALYEAIPGGNWVLISGKAPFLLIKEYKFLGARSESQAYYSHQKPISFFFDNAPSLGIVMVEGYSIEGAKITRFSKYVPSYEEKLDAWKEDNAIFTNDTWIAKTNANWRSFPVPQPEDVNWASGDYAGELY
;
A
#
# COMPACT_ATOMS: atom_id res chain seq x y z
N MET A 1 21.46 11.85 32.66
CA MET A 1 21.41 10.98 31.47
C MET A 1 20.21 10.05 31.64
N LEU A 2 19.08 10.35 31.01
CA LEU A 2 17.94 9.45 30.90
C LEU A 2 17.34 9.69 29.52
N PHE A 3 17.83 8.92 28.55
CA PHE A 3 17.18 8.82 27.25
C PHE A 3 15.94 7.95 27.45
N LEU A 4 14.79 8.59 27.60
CA LEU A 4 13.50 7.97 27.32
C LEU A 4 13.47 7.66 25.82
N ILE A 5 13.80 6.42 25.47
CA ILE A 5 13.56 5.91 24.14
C ILE A 5 12.06 5.70 24.02
N ASN A 6 11.43 6.54 23.21
CA ASN A 6 10.10 6.31 22.64
C ASN A 6 10.08 4.93 21.99
N PHE A 7 9.56 3.92 22.68
CA PHE A 7 9.07 2.70 22.04
C PHE A 7 7.76 3.03 21.34
N LEU A 8 7.86 3.58 20.12
CA LEU A 8 6.73 3.68 19.21
C LEU A 8 6.36 2.26 18.73
N ASN A 9 5.12 1.90 19.02
CA ASN A 9 4.42 0.65 18.75
C ASN A 9 4.49 0.16 17.28
N ALA A 10 5.53 -0.59 16.92
CA ALA A 10 5.62 -1.28 15.62
C ALA A 10 5.42 -2.81 15.70
N GLN A 11 4.82 -3.36 16.77
CA GLN A 11 4.83 -4.81 17.02
C GLN A 11 3.55 -5.62 16.77
N ASN A 12 2.42 -5.05 16.32
CA ASN A 12 1.15 -5.82 16.29
C ASN A 12 0.31 -5.69 15.00
N ILE A 13 0.92 -5.49 13.83
CA ILE A 13 0.22 -5.74 12.56
C ILE A 13 0.38 -7.22 12.22
N THR A 14 -0.35 -8.05 12.95
CA THR A 14 -0.35 -9.50 12.75
C THR A 14 -1.71 -9.92 12.21
N ARG A 15 -1.70 -10.81 11.21
CA ARG A 15 -2.95 -11.40 10.66
C ARG A 15 -3.76 -12.14 11.73
N THR A 16 -3.13 -12.46 12.86
CA THR A 16 -3.71 -13.17 14.00
C THR A 16 -4.30 -12.24 15.07
N SER A 17 -4.17 -10.92 14.95
CA SER A 17 -4.75 -9.98 15.92
C SER A 17 -6.28 -10.03 15.90
N GLU A 18 -6.93 -9.65 17.01
CA GLU A 18 -8.39 -9.53 17.07
C GLU A 18 -8.91 -8.52 16.03
N TYR A 19 -8.23 -7.37 15.88
CA TYR A 19 -8.53 -6.41 14.83
C TYR A 19 -8.50 -7.04 13.44
N SER A 20 -7.51 -7.89 13.14
CA SER A 20 -7.42 -8.57 11.84
C SER A 20 -8.59 -9.52 11.63
N HIS A 21 -8.98 -10.28 12.66
CA HIS A 21 -10.15 -11.16 12.58
C HIS A 21 -11.45 -10.38 12.37
N ASN A 22 -11.66 -9.30 13.12
CA ASN A 22 -12.84 -8.45 13.01
C ASN A 22 -12.93 -7.77 11.64
N TRP A 23 -11.80 -7.25 11.15
CA TRP A 23 -11.69 -6.68 9.81
C TRP A 23 -12.06 -7.71 8.74
N VAL A 24 -11.42 -8.89 8.74
CA VAL A 24 -11.69 -9.95 7.75
C VAL A 24 -13.16 -10.37 7.79
N LYS A 25 -13.73 -10.55 8.99
CA LYS A 25 -15.15 -10.88 9.15
C LYS A 25 -16.07 -9.80 8.58
N ARG A 26 -15.74 -8.52 8.78
CA ARG A 26 -16.52 -7.38 8.28
C ARG A 26 -16.59 -7.31 6.76
N ILE A 27 -15.49 -7.64 6.08
CA ILE A 27 -15.39 -7.55 4.62
C ILE A 27 -15.71 -8.86 3.90
N ASN A 28 -15.68 -10.02 4.58
CA ASN A 28 -15.78 -11.31 3.93
C ASN A 28 -16.98 -11.43 2.97
N ARG A 29 -16.73 -11.82 1.71
CA ARG A 29 -17.70 -11.93 0.61
C ARG A 29 -18.42 -10.63 0.23
N LYS A 30 -17.95 -9.50 0.74
CA LYS A 30 -18.43 -8.19 0.32
C LYS A 30 -17.70 -7.74 -0.93
N THR A 31 -18.38 -6.90 -1.67
CA THR A 31 -17.85 -6.29 -2.88
C THR A 31 -17.42 -4.87 -2.58
N ILE A 32 -16.31 -4.46 -3.18
CA ILE A 32 -15.74 -3.13 -3.05
C ILE A 32 -15.67 -2.51 -4.43
N ASP A 33 -16.36 -1.40 -4.65
CA ASP A 33 -16.18 -0.59 -5.85
C ASP A 33 -15.12 0.46 -5.58
N MET A 34 -13.92 0.29 -6.13
CA MET A 34 -12.88 1.32 -6.13
C MET A 34 -12.83 2.04 -7.49
N HIS A 35 -13.55 3.16 -7.59
CA HIS A 35 -13.55 4.01 -8.79
C HIS A 35 -13.88 3.26 -10.10
N GLY A 36 -14.87 2.37 -10.08
CA GLY A 36 -15.31 1.59 -11.24
C GLY A 36 -14.53 0.29 -11.45
N ALA A 37 -13.65 -0.08 -10.51
CA ALA A 37 -13.04 -1.40 -10.41
C ALA A 37 -13.65 -2.13 -9.21
N LEU A 38 -14.28 -3.27 -9.50
CA LEU A 38 -15.01 -4.06 -8.55
C LEU A 38 -14.13 -5.19 -8.02
N TYR A 39 -13.98 -5.26 -6.70
CA TYR A 39 -13.19 -6.27 -6.01
C TYR A 39 -14.06 -7.08 -5.05
N GLU A 40 -13.81 -8.37 -4.91
CA GLU A 40 -14.44 -9.21 -3.90
C GLU A 40 -13.43 -9.55 -2.81
N ALA A 41 -13.86 -9.45 -1.55
CA ALA A 41 -13.10 -9.92 -0.42
C ALA A 41 -13.25 -11.43 -0.23
N ILE A 42 -12.16 -12.17 -0.48
CA ILE A 42 -12.12 -13.62 -0.36
C ILE A 42 -11.79 -14.05 1.08
N PRO A 43 -12.05 -15.32 1.46
CA PRO A 43 -11.63 -15.86 2.75
C PRO A 43 -10.14 -15.58 3.02
N GLY A 44 -9.84 -15.02 4.20
CA GLY A 44 -8.50 -14.55 4.55
C GLY A 44 -8.25 -13.06 4.28
N GLY A 45 -9.22 -12.33 3.74
CA GLY A 45 -9.25 -10.87 3.73
C GLY A 45 -8.63 -10.19 2.51
N ASN A 46 -8.03 -10.95 1.59
CA ASN A 46 -7.52 -10.39 0.34
C ASN A 46 -8.68 -9.88 -0.53
N TRP A 47 -8.42 -8.86 -1.34
CA TRP A 47 -9.38 -8.35 -2.32
C TRP A 47 -8.92 -8.74 -3.71
N VAL A 48 -9.79 -9.38 -4.48
CA VAL A 48 -9.50 -9.86 -5.82
C VAL A 48 -10.37 -9.12 -6.83
N LEU A 49 -9.77 -8.64 -7.91
CA LEU A 49 -10.48 -7.95 -8.98
C LEU A 49 -11.47 -8.92 -9.66
N ILE A 50 -12.75 -8.58 -9.66
CA ILE A 50 -13.81 -9.35 -10.32
C ILE A 50 -14.34 -8.66 -11.58
N SER A 51 -14.29 -7.33 -11.65
CA SER A 51 -14.71 -6.56 -12.83
C SER A 51 -14.07 -5.17 -12.85
N GLY A 52 -13.93 -4.56 -14.03
CA GLY A 52 -13.44 -3.18 -14.14
C GLY A 52 -13.03 -2.81 -15.56
N LYS A 53 -12.95 -1.50 -15.82
CA LYS A 53 -12.42 -0.98 -17.10
C LYS A 53 -10.91 -1.18 -17.16
N ALA A 54 -10.40 -1.55 -18.35
CA ALA A 54 -8.96 -1.81 -18.58
C ALA A 54 -8.32 -2.75 -17.54
N PRO A 55 -8.84 -3.99 -17.39
CA PRO A 55 -8.45 -4.88 -16.29
C PRO A 55 -6.96 -5.23 -16.24
N PHE A 56 -6.23 -5.08 -17.35
CA PHE A 56 -4.79 -5.31 -17.41
C PHE A 56 -3.95 -4.24 -16.71
N LEU A 57 -4.51 -3.04 -16.51
CA LEU A 57 -3.88 -1.94 -15.76
C LEU A 57 -4.31 -1.91 -14.29
N LEU A 58 -5.31 -2.69 -13.93
CA LEU A 58 -5.84 -2.77 -12.57
C LEU A 58 -5.02 -3.75 -11.73
N ILE A 59 -4.95 -3.45 -10.43
CA ILE A 59 -4.36 -4.34 -9.45
C ILE A 59 -5.23 -5.61 -9.42
N LYS A 60 -4.62 -6.77 -9.65
CA LYS A 60 -5.36 -8.03 -9.69
C LYS A 60 -5.77 -8.51 -8.30
N GLU A 61 -4.90 -8.26 -7.32
CA GLU A 61 -5.09 -8.68 -5.95
C GLU A 61 -4.44 -7.68 -5.00
N TYR A 62 -5.20 -7.28 -3.99
CA TYR A 62 -4.67 -6.65 -2.78
C TYR A 62 -4.56 -7.72 -1.70
N LYS A 63 -3.33 -8.01 -1.27
CA LYS A 63 -3.03 -8.99 -0.24
C LYS A 63 -3.14 -8.34 1.13
N PHE A 64 -4.01 -8.88 1.98
CA PHE A 64 -4.20 -8.39 3.34
C PHE A 64 -2.92 -8.62 4.17
N LEU A 65 -2.46 -7.60 4.89
CA LEU A 65 -1.28 -7.71 5.76
C LEU A 65 -1.68 -7.81 7.23
N GLY A 66 -2.74 -7.11 7.62
CA GLY A 66 -3.24 -7.08 8.99
C GLY A 66 -4.00 -5.78 9.27
N ALA A 67 -4.75 -5.75 10.36
CA ALA A 67 -5.45 -4.56 10.83
C ALA A 67 -4.76 -3.93 12.04
N ARG A 68 -4.75 -2.59 12.09
CA ARG A 68 -4.28 -1.81 13.24
C ARG A 68 -5.40 -1.34 14.17
N SER A 69 -6.64 -1.37 13.69
CA SER A 69 -7.83 -1.10 14.48
C SER A 69 -9.05 -1.76 13.85
N GLU A 70 -10.21 -1.67 14.52
CA GLU A 70 -11.50 -2.15 14.02
C GLU A 70 -11.93 -1.58 12.65
N SER A 71 -11.38 -0.43 12.28
CA SER A 71 -11.76 0.30 11.08
C SER A 71 -10.59 0.58 10.14
N GLN A 72 -9.38 0.07 10.41
CA GLN A 72 -8.18 0.38 9.63
C GLN A 72 -7.30 -0.86 9.41
N ALA A 73 -6.93 -1.09 8.15
CA ALA A 73 -6.10 -2.21 7.75
C ALA A 73 -5.08 -1.88 6.67
N TYR A 74 -4.10 -2.77 6.54
CA TYR A 74 -3.02 -2.70 5.58
C TYR A 74 -3.18 -3.76 4.51
N TYR A 75 -2.88 -3.36 3.29
CA TYR A 75 -2.85 -4.20 2.12
C TYR A 75 -1.55 -4.00 1.36
N SER A 76 -1.12 -5.01 0.63
CA SER A 76 -0.04 -4.90 -0.35
C SER A 76 -0.50 -5.29 -1.73
N HIS A 77 0.16 -4.75 -2.74
CA HIS A 77 0.01 -5.15 -4.13
C HIS A 77 1.35 -4.97 -4.85
N GLN A 78 1.47 -5.52 -6.06
CA GLN A 78 2.68 -5.35 -6.87
C GLN A 78 2.45 -4.35 -8.00
N LYS A 79 3.44 -3.47 -8.20
CA LYS A 79 3.55 -2.63 -9.40
C LYS A 79 4.91 -2.82 -10.07
N PRO A 80 4.97 -2.84 -11.41
CA PRO A 80 6.25 -2.76 -12.10
C PRO A 80 6.98 -1.48 -11.71
N ILE A 81 8.27 -1.57 -11.44
CA ILE A 81 9.10 -0.40 -11.13
C ILE A 81 9.17 0.59 -12.30
N SER A 82 9.00 0.09 -13.52
CA SER A 82 8.83 0.89 -14.74
C SER A 82 7.58 1.77 -14.75
N PHE A 83 6.67 1.60 -13.79
CA PHE A 83 5.55 2.54 -13.58
C PHE A 83 6.02 3.85 -12.93
N PHE A 84 7.15 3.82 -12.22
CA PHE A 84 7.68 4.96 -11.45
C PHE A 84 8.93 5.56 -12.09
N PHE A 85 9.72 4.73 -12.80
CA PHE A 85 10.99 5.13 -13.38
C PHE A 85 11.10 4.67 -14.83
N ASP A 86 11.37 5.59 -15.75
CA ASP A 86 11.73 5.26 -17.12
C ASP A 86 13.05 4.48 -17.14
N ASN A 87 13.23 3.62 -18.15
CA ASN A 87 14.38 2.70 -18.29
C ASN A 87 14.57 1.69 -17.14
N ALA A 88 13.60 1.58 -16.23
CA ALA A 88 13.64 0.55 -15.19
C ALA A 88 13.20 -0.81 -15.74
N PRO A 89 13.71 -1.92 -15.18
CA PRO A 89 13.28 -3.26 -15.58
C PRO A 89 11.80 -3.49 -15.22
N SER A 90 11.16 -4.51 -15.78
CA SER A 90 9.78 -4.88 -15.37
C SER A 90 9.75 -5.67 -14.05
N LEU A 91 10.60 -5.33 -13.08
CA LEU A 91 10.61 -5.93 -11.75
C LEU A 91 9.41 -5.42 -10.94
N GLY A 92 8.68 -6.34 -10.30
CA GLY A 92 7.57 -5.97 -9.41
C GLY A 92 8.07 -5.50 -8.05
N ILE A 93 7.74 -4.27 -7.67
CA ILE A 93 7.87 -3.78 -6.29
C ILE A 93 6.57 -4.06 -5.54
N VAL A 94 6.70 -4.52 -4.30
CA VAL A 94 5.59 -4.59 -3.36
C VAL A 94 5.32 -3.20 -2.80
N MET A 95 4.14 -2.67 -3.08
CA MET A 95 3.63 -1.43 -2.49
C MET A 95 2.77 -1.78 -1.27
N VAL A 96 2.70 -0.88 -0.28
CA VAL A 96 1.88 -1.05 0.92
C VAL A 96 0.94 0.15 1.06
N GLU A 97 -0.32 -0.13 1.32
CA GLU A 97 -1.37 0.88 1.41
C GLU A 97 -2.26 0.63 2.62
N GLY A 98 -2.73 1.71 3.23
CA GLY A 98 -3.75 1.68 4.27
C GLY A 98 -5.15 1.82 3.69
N TYR A 99 -6.11 1.20 4.35
CA TYR A 99 -7.53 1.35 4.04
C TYR A 99 -8.31 1.51 5.33
N SER A 100 -9.31 2.38 5.32
CA SER A 100 -10.29 2.49 6.41
C SER A 100 -11.72 2.37 5.92
N ILE A 101 -12.59 1.83 6.76
CA ILE A 101 -14.02 1.70 6.45
C ILE A 101 -14.88 2.36 7.53
N GLU A 102 -15.62 3.39 7.13
CA GLU A 102 -16.59 4.12 7.96
C GLU A 102 -17.98 4.01 7.33
N GLY A 103 -18.89 3.30 8.00
CA GLY A 103 -20.12 2.84 7.35
C GLY A 103 -19.80 1.96 6.15
N ALA A 104 -20.24 2.38 4.96
CA ALA A 104 -19.89 1.78 3.67
C ALA A 104 -18.71 2.48 2.98
N LYS A 105 -18.34 3.69 3.41
CA LYS A 105 -17.30 4.50 2.75
C LYS A 105 -15.92 3.92 3.01
N ILE A 106 -15.12 3.82 1.96
CA ILE A 106 -13.73 3.38 2.01
C ILE A 106 -12.82 4.57 1.72
N THR A 107 -11.83 4.75 2.58
CA THR A 107 -10.74 5.72 2.39
C THR A 107 -9.45 4.94 2.19
N ARG A 108 -8.64 5.33 1.20
CA ARG A 108 -7.33 4.75 0.88
C ARG A 108 -6.23 5.72 1.29
N PHE A 109 -5.16 5.17 1.87
CA PHE A 109 -3.97 5.88 2.32
C PHE A 109 -2.77 5.29 1.55
N SER A 110 -2.41 5.93 0.44
CA SER A 110 -1.34 5.48 -0.45
C SER A 110 -0.09 6.36 -0.43
N LYS A 111 -0.06 7.38 0.44
CA LYS A 111 1.11 8.22 0.69
C LYS A 111 1.87 7.68 1.90
N TYR A 112 3.16 7.99 1.97
CA TYR A 112 4.01 7.56 3.06
C TYR A 112 4.39 8.71 3.99
N VAL A 113 4.87 8.36 5.18
CA VAL A 113 5.33 9.31 6.19
C VAL A 113 6.64 9.97 5.75
N PRO A 114 6.94 11.21 6.21
CA PRO A 114 8.14 11.93 5.76
C PRO A 114 9.44 11.15 5.91
N SER A 115 9.60 10.36 6.98
CA SER A 115 10.80 9.55 7.22
C SER A 115 10.99 8.40 6.20
N TYR A 116 9.93 7.95 5.53
CA TYR A 116 10.06 7.03 4.40
C TYR A 116 10.41 7.78 3.12
N GLU A 117 9.76 8.92 2.87
CA GLU A 117 10.02 9.74 1.69
C GLU A 117 11.50 10.19 1.65
N GLU A 118 12.08 10.57 2.79
CA GLU A 118 13.53 10.87 2.90
C GLU A 118 14.42 9.68 2.49
N LYS A 119 14.07 8.44 2.87
CA LYS A 119 14.82 7.24 2.46
C LYS A 119 14.71 7.00 0.95
N LEU A 120 13.50 7.19 0.41
CA LEU A 120 13.24 7.05 -1.02
C LEU A 120 13.99 8.11 -1.82
N ASP A 121 14.03 9.35 -1.35
CA ASP A 121 14.73 10.45 -2.02
C ASP A 121 16.24 10.25 -1.98
N ALA A 122 16.82 9.83 -0.85
CA ALA A 122 18.23 9.44 -0.78
C ALA A 122 18.55 8.30 -1.78
N TRP A 123 17.67 7.31 -1.91
CA TRP A 123 17.85 6.27 -2.93
C TRP A 123 17.79 6.85 -4.34
N LYS A 124 16.87 7.78 -4.64
CA LYS A 124 16.74 8.40 -5.96
C LYS A 124 17.97 9.22 -6.33
N GLU A 125 18.57 9.98 -5.41
CA GLU A 125 19.79 10.77 -5.66
C GLU A 125 20.91 9.89 -6.25
N ASP A 126 21.08 8.69 -5.70
CA ASP A 126 22.08 7.73 -6.14
C ASP A 126 21.67 6.98 -7.41
N ASN A 127 20.38 6.74 -7.65
CA ASN A 127 19.92 5.74 -8.61
C ASN A 127 19.06 6.27 -9.78
N ALA A 128 18.61 7.51 -9.72
CA ALA A 128 17.73 8.10 -10.72
C ALA A 128 18.10 9.57 -11.03
N ILE A 129 17.52 10.09 -12.09
CA ILE A 129 17.63 11.48 -12.52
C ILE A 129 16.22 11.98 -12.82
N PHE A 130 15.86 13.15 -12.29
CA PHE A 130 14.61 13.79 -12.64
C PHE A 130 14.81 14.71 -13.85
N THR A 131 14.09 14.47 -14.93
CA THR A 131 14.15 15.29 -16.15
C THR A 131 12.82 15.22 -16.91
N ASN A 132 12.40 16.32 -17.54
CA ASN A 132 11.13 16.40 -18.29
C ASN A 132 9.91 15.88 -17.50
N ASP A 133 9.83 16.23 -16.22
CA ASP A 133 8.77 15.81 -15.29
C ASP A 133 8.67 14.28 -15.08
N THR A 134 9.70 13.52 -15.46
CA THR A 134 9.78 12.07 -15.19
C THR A 134 11.05 11.70 -14.44
N TRP A 135 10.95 10.63 -13.65
CA TRP A 135 12.11 10.00 -13.04
C TRP A 135 12.66 8.97 -14.02
N ILE A 136 13.94 9.09 -14.36
CA ILE A 136 14.64 8.14 -15.23
C ILE A 136 15.66 7.37 -14.38
N ALA A 137 15.61 6.05 -14.41
CA ALA A 137 16.58 5.21 -13.73
C ALA A 137 17.95 5.30 -14.42
N LYS A 138 19.02 5.41 -13.62
CA LYS A 138 20.39 5.28 -14.11
C LYS A 138 20.62 3.83 -14.56
N THR A 139 21.46 3.61 -15.58
CA THR A 139 21.74 2.27 -16.11
C THR A 139 22.30 1.30 -15.05
N ASN A 140 22.99 1.83 -14.04
CA ASN A 140 23.58 1.08 -12.92
C ASN A 140 22.78 1.19 -11.61
N ALA A 141 21.49 1.56 -11.67
CA ALA A 141 20.63 1.66 -10.49
C ALA A 141 20.66 0.37 -9.65
N ASN A 142 20.93 0.51 -8.36
CA ASN A 142 20.92 -0.58 -7.39
C ASN A 142 19.49 -0.87 -6.92
N TRP A 143 18.77 -1.65 -7.71
CA TRP A 143 17.40 -2.06 -7.40
C TRP A 143 17.29 -2.93 -6.14
N ARG A 144 18.38 -3.58 -5.71
CA ARG A 144 18.39 -4.38 -4.48
C ARG A 144 18.30 -3.52 -3.22
N SER A 145 18.69 -2.25 -3.29
CA SER A 145 18.59 -1.30 -2.19
C SER A 145 17.35 -0.41 -2.27
N PHE A 146 16.41 -0.68 -3.20
CA PHE A 146 15.17 0.08 -3.29
C PHE A 146 14.41 -0.04 -1.95
N PRO A 147 14.01 1.08 -1.32
CA PRO A 147 13.32 1.04 -0.04
C PRO A 147 11.88 0.58 -0.24
N VAL A 148 11.62 -0.70 -0.02
CA VAL A 148 10.25 -1.26 -0.07
C VAL A 148 9.47 -0.78 1.14
N PRO A 149 8.32 -0.09 0.97
CA PRO A 149 7.55 0.46 2.07
C PRO A 149 7.00 -0.64 2.97
N GLN A 150 6.95 -0.35 4.27
CA GLN A 150 6.36 -1.20 5.29
C GLN A 150 5.04 -0.60 5.81
N PRO A 151 4.19 -1.38 6.51
CA PRO A 151 2.92 -0.87 7.05
C PRO A 151 3.06 0.37 7.94
N GLU A 152 4.13 0.49 8.71
CA GLU A 152 4.44 1.66 9.53
C GLU A 152 4.76 2.92 8.72
N ASP A 153 5.14 2.77 7.46
CA ASP A 153 5.46 3.90 6.58
C ASP A 153 4.19 4.56 6.01
N VAL A 154 3.01 3.92 6.11
CA VAL A 154 1.76 4.50 5.58
C VAL A 154 1.34 5.74 6.36
N ASN A 155 1.08 6.83 5.64
CA ASN A 155 0.61 8.08 6.22
C ASN A 155 -0.92 8.12 6.35
N TRP A 156 -1.41 7.84 7.56
CA TRP A 156 -2.83 7.85 7.90
C TRP A 156 -3.46 9.24 8.02
N ALA A 157 -2.68 10.32 7.88
CA ALA A 157 -3.20 11.69 7.92
C ALA A 157 -3.67 12.20 6.53
N SER A 158 -3.28 11.52 5.44
CA SER A 158 -3.68 11.89 4.08
C SER A 158 -4.35 10.72 3.39
N GLY A 159 -5.66 10.60 3.60
CA GLY A 159 -6.51 9.61 2.94
C GLY A 159 -7.34 10.21 1.83
N ASP A 160 -7.55 9.46 0.77
CA ASP A 160 -8.40 9.81 -0.37
C ASP A 160 -9.60 8.87 -0.42
N TYR A 161 -10.76 9.38 -0.85
CA TYR A 161 -11.93 8.52 -1.08
C TYR A 161 -11.59 7.45 -2.11
N ALA A 162 -11.78 6.19 -1.73
CA ALA A 162 -11.46 5.05 -2.57
C ALA A 162 -12.70 4.44 -3.20
N GLY A 163 -13.83 4.48 -2.51
CA GLY A 163 -15.00 3.70 -2.92
C GLY A 163 -15.99 3.37 -1.82
N GLU A 164 -16.83 2.39 -2.10
CA GLU A 164 -17.84 1.87 -1.17
C GLU A 164 -17.80 0.35 -1.04
N LEU A 165 -18.22 -0.12 0.13
CA LEU A 165 -18.38 -1.53 0.49
C LEU A 165 -19.86 -1.93 0.41
N TYR A 166 -20.16 -2.98 -0.36
CA TYR A 166 -21.48 -3.57 -0.56
C TYR A 166 -21.57 -4.96 0.09
#